data_AF-A0A8S2FEF0-F1
#
_entry.id   AF-A0A8S2FEF0-F1
#
_cell.length_a   1.000
_cell.length_b   1.000
_cell.length_c   1.000
_cell.angle_alpha   90.00
_cell.angle_beta   90.00
_cell.angle_gamma   90.00
#
_symmetry.space_group_name_H-M   'P 1'
#
loop_
_entity.id
_entity.type
_entity.pdbx_description
1 polymer ?
#
loop_
_entity_poly.entity_id
_entity_poly.type
_entity_poly.pdbx_seq_one_letter_code
_entity_poly.pdbx_strand_id
1 'polypeptide(L)'
;VDESDSIIIFDRSVPWRNHLSDIEYEQNLGTTIKYVLYPDKSKTWRIQAVALNETSFESRLPLPAEWCGLRDEVLSVKCGISDCIFVHANGFIGGNKTYDGALTMARKSLELGDEKKL
;
A
#
# COMPACT_ATOMS: atom_id res chain seq x y z
N VAL A 1 -11.43 -2.68 -7.04
CA VAL A 1 -11.18 -2.36 -5.62
C VAL A 1 -11.27 -3.67 -4.85
N ASP A 2 -10.45 -3.87 -3.84
CA ASP A 2 -10.53 -5.04 -2.95
C ASP A 2 -11.79 -4.99 -2.07
N GLU A 3 -12.14 -6.12 -1.43
CA GLU A 3 -13.29 -6.27 -0.53
C GLU A 3 -13.31 -5.28 0.65
N SER A 4 -12.17 -4.70 1.01
CA SER A 4 -12.05 -3.66 2.05
C SER A 4 -12.50 -2.26 1.61
N ASP A 5 -12.83 -2.07 0.32
CA ASP A 5 -13.08 -0.76 -0.30
C ASP A 5 -11.97 0.28 -0.12
N SER A 6 -10.79 -0.15 0.35
CA SER A 6 -9.66 0.71 0.74
C SER A 6 -8.40 0.46 -0.10
N ILE A 7 -8.46 -0.50 -1.02
CA ILE A 7 -7.32 -0.92 -1.86
C ILE A 7 -7.73 -0.93 -3.33
N ILE A 8 -7.01 -0.17 -4.16
CA ILE A 8 -7.14 -0.22 -5.63
C ILE A 8 -6.08 -1.16 -6.19
N ILE A 9 -6.44 -1.95 -7.19
CA ILE A 9 -5.53 -2.87 -7.89
C ILE A 9 -5.51 -2.46 -9.36
N PHE A 10 -4.32 -2.20 -9.89
CA PHE A 10 -4.08 -2.01 -11.31
C PHE A 10 -3.34 -3.23 -11.88
N ASP A 11 -3.68 -3.60 -13.11
CA ASP A 11 -3.02 -4.67 -13.87
C ASP A 11 -1.63 -4.26 -14.40
N ARG A 12 -1.30 -2.96 -14.33
CA ARG A 12 -0.02 -2.38 -14.74
C ARG A 12 0.27 -1.09 -13.97
N SER A 13 1.54 -0.69 -13.97
CA SER A 13 1.93 0.63 -13.46
C SER A 13 1.36 1.75 -14.33
N VAL A 14 0.56 2.63 -13.74
CA VAL A 14 -0.03 3.82 -14.38
C VAL A 14 0.06 5.04 -13.45
N PRO A 15 0.10 6.28 -13.96
CA PRO A 15 -0.15 7.45 -13.15
C PRO A 15 -1.58 7.43 -12.62
N TRP A 16 -1.76 7.44 -11.30
CA TRP A 16 -3.09 7.34 -10.67
C TRP A 16 -3.38 8.44 -9.64
N ARG A 17 -2.37 9.14 -9.11
CA ARG A 17 -2.53 10.03 -7.94
C ARG A 17 -3.50 11.17 -8.20
N ASN A 18 -3.27 11.95 -9.26
CA ASN A 18 -4.11 13.10 -9.60
C ASN A 18 -5.54 12.64 -9.91
N HIS A 19 -5.69 11.56 -10.69
CA HIS A 19 -7.00 11.00 -10.99
C HIS A 19 -7.76 10.54 -9.74
N LEU A 20 -7.09 9.96 -8.75
CA LEU A 20 -7.72 9.60 -7.50
C LEU A 20 -8.22 10.86 -6.75
N SER A 21 -7.38 11.89 -6.65
CA SER A 21 -7.74 13.17 -6.02
C SER A 21 -8.92 13.83 -6.72
N ASP A 22 -8.89 13.90 -8.05
CA ASP A 22 -9.94 14.50 -8.89
C ASP A 22 -11.27 13.78 -8.68
N ILE A 23 -11.27 12.44 -8.74
CA ILE A 23 -12.48 11.63 -8.55
C ILE A 23 -13.03 11.81 -7.14
N GLU A 24 -12.18 11.79 -6.11
CA GLU A 24 -12.60 11.99 -4.73
C GLU A 24 -13.26 13.37 -4.55
N TYR A 25 -12.68 14.41 -5.16
CA TYR A 25 -13.24 15.76 -5.13
C TYR A 25 -14.55 15.88 -5.91
N GLU A 26 -14.58 15.47 -7.17
CA GLU A 26 -15.73 15.59 -8.08
C GLU A 26 -16.95 14.83 -7.59
N GLN A 27 -16.74 13.66 -6.98
CA GLN A 27 -17.79 12.78 -6.49
C GLN A 27 -18.09 13.00 -5.00
N ASN A 28 -17.42 13.97 -4.35
CA ASN A 28 -17.53 14.25 -2.91
C ASN A 28 -17.35 12.98 -2.05
N LEU A 29 -16.35 12.16 -2.43
CA LEU A 29 -15.98 10.94 -1.71
C LEU A 29 -14.98 11.28 -0.60
N GLY A 30 -15.06 10.53 0.50
CA GLY A 30 -14.04 10.60 1.55
C GLY A 30 -12.72 9.95 1.13
N THR A 31 -11.70 10.08 1.98
CA THR A 31 -10.36 9.49 1.75
C THR A 31 -10.29 8.02 2.18
N THR A 32 -11.16 7.19 1.60
CA THR A 32 -11.28 5.77 1.95
C THR A 32 -10.09 4.95 1.44
N ILE A 33 -9.60 5.26 0.24
CA ILE A 33 -8.48 4.53 -0.36
C ILE A 33 -7.18 4.80 0.41
N LYS A 34 -6.55 3.72 0.87
CA LYS A 34 -5.29 3.74 1.64
C LYS A 34 -4.12 3.19 0.84
N TYR A 35 -4.36 2.20 -0.01
CA TYR A 35 -3.31 1.54 -0.79
C TYR A 35 -3.66 1.38 -2.26
N VAL A 36 -2.63 1.37 -3.09
CA VAL A 36 -2.69 1.03 -4.50
C VAL A 36 -1.68 -0.07 -4.80
N LEU A 37 -2.14 -1.13 -5.46
CA LEU A 37 -1.32 -2.26 -5.90
C LEU A 37 -1.16 -2.23 -7.41
N TYR A 38 0.06 -2.52 -7.87
CA TYR A 38 0.36 -2.65 -9.30
C TYR A 38 1.63 -3.48 -9.50
N PRO A 39 1.76 -4.19 -10.63
CA PRO A 39 3.00 -4.86 -10.98
C PRO A 39 4.04 -3.85 -11.49
N ASP A 40 5.28 -4.07 -11.10
CA ASP A 40 6.46 -3.41 -11.65
C ASP A 40 6.96 -4.15 -12.91
N LYS A 41 7.91 -3.56 -13.63
CA LYS A 41 8.49 -4.09 -14.88
C LYS A 41 9.05 -5.51 -14.73
N SER A 42 9.48 -5.89 -13.53
CA SER A 42 10.01 -7.23 -13.22
C SER A 42 8.93 -8.23 -12.80
N LYS A 43 7.64 -7.97 -13.04
CA LYS A 43 6.50 -8.80 -12.60
C LYS A 43 6.39 -9.00 -11.07
N THR A 44 7.14 -8.22 -10.30
CA THR A 44 6.96 -8.09 -8.85
C THR A 44 5.87 -7.08 -8.56
N TRP A 45 5.26 -7.14 -7.40
CA TRP A 45 4.15 -6.29 -7.02
C TRP A 45 4.58 -5.20 -6.05
N ARG A 46 4.01 -4.01 -6.25
CA ARG A 46 4.17 -2.86 -5.37
C ARG A 46 2.91 -2.66 -4.57
N ILE A 47 3.11 -2.21 -3.34
CA ILE A 47 2.05 -1.72 -2.46
C ILE A 47 2.44 -0.29 -2.15
N GLN A 48 1.67 0.67 -2.65
CA GLN A 48 1.93 2.09 -2.43
C GLN A 48 0.83 2.69 -1.56
N ALA A 49 1.21 3.31 -0.46
CA ALA A 49 0.30 4.07 0.39
C ALA A 49 -0.11 5.38 -0.31
N VAL A 50 -1.39 5.73 -0.20
CA VAL A 50 -1.92 6.98 -0.74
C VAL A 50 -1.54 8.12 0.19
N ALA A 51 -1.00 9.21 -0.36
CA ALA A 51 -0.65 10.41 0.41
C ALA A 51 -1.91 11.15 0.91
N LEU A 52 -1.76 11.95 1.98
CA LEU A 52 -2.85 12.80 2.47
C LEU A 52 -3.32 13.82 1.42
N ASN A 53 -2.38 14.34 0.63
CA ASN A 53 -2.61 15.21 -0.51
C ASN A 53 -1.41 15.12 -1.47
N GLU A 54 -1.49 15.74 -2.64
CA GLU A 54 -0.49 15.62 -3.72
C GLU A 54 0.90 16.12 -3.34
N THR A 55 1.01 17.06 -2.41
CA THR A 55 2.27 17.67 -1.99
C THR A 55 2.82 17.09 -0.68
N SER A 56 2.05 16.22 -0.01
CA SER A 56 2.41 15.66 1.28
C SER A 56 3.32 14.43 1.15
N PHE A 57 4.31 14.37 2.03
CA PHE A 57 5.11 13.16 2.26
C PHE A 57 4.43 12.18 3.22
N GLU A 58 3.32 12.58 3.84
CA GLU A 58 2.57 11.77 4.79
C GLU A 58 1.55 10.90 4.07
N SER A 59 1.54 9.62 4.42
CA SER A 59 0.57 8.64 3.92
C SER A 59 -0.69 8.65 4.76
N ARG A 60 -1.87 8.48 4.14
CA ARG A 60 -3.16 8.26 4.82
C ARG A 60 -3.09 7.10 5.80
N LEU A 61 -2.36 6.06 5.41
CA LEU A 61 -1.95 4.96 6.28
C LEU A 61 -0.63 4.39 5.76
N PRO A 62 0.53 4.71 6.37
CA PRO A 62 1.79 4.10 5.98
C PRO A 62 1.78 2.60 6.27
N LEU A 63 2.65 1.84 5.61
CA LEU A 63 2.89 0.44 5.97
C LEU A 63 3.41 0.36 7.43
N PRO A 64 3.17 -0.76 8.15
CA PRO A 64 3.51 -0.91 9.56
C PRO A 64 4.95 -0.50 9.86
N ALA A 65 5.12 0.33 10.91
CA ALA A 65 6.42 0.84 11.34
C ALA A 65 7.46 -0.27 11.60
N GLU A 66 6.99 -1.44 12.05
CA GLU A 66 7.85 -2.61 12.28
C GLU A 66 8.39 -3.26 11.00
N TRP A 67 7.82 -2.94 9.84
CA TRP A 67 8.27 -3.41 8.53
C TRP A 67 9.22 -2.41 7.87
N CYS A 68 9.11 -1.13 8.23
CA CYS A 68 9.86 -0.03 7.63
C CYS A 68 11.37 -0.27 7.66
N GLY A 69 12.01 -0.18 6.49
CA GLY A 69 13.45 -0.39 6.33
C GLY A 69 13.86 -1.86 6.23
N LEU A 70 12.95 -2.81 6.47
CA LEU A 70 13.23 -4.23 6.32
C LEU A 70 13.14 -4.69 4.85
N ARG A 71 13.85 -5.77 4.55
CA ARG A 71 13.96 -6.35 3.22
C ARG A 71 13.98 -7.87 3.26
N ASP A 72 13.64 -8.48 2.13
CA ASP A 72 13.82 -9.90 1.84
C ASP A 72 13.31 -10.83 2.97
N GLU A 73 14.10 -11.82 3.36
CA GLU A 73 13.70 -12.83 4.36
C GLU A 73 13.40 -12.20 5.73
N VAL A 74 14.16 -11.18 6.13
CA VAL A 74 13.95 -10.49 7.41
C VAL A 74 12.56 -9.86 7.46
N LEU A 75 12.15 -9.19 6.37
CA LEU A 75 10.81 -8.66 6.24
C LEU A 75 9.77 -9.79 6.20
N SER A 76 10.04 -10.85 5.44
CA SER A 76 9.12 -11.97 5.27
C SER A 76 8.79 -12.65 6.60
N VAL A 77 9.82 -12.93 7.42
CA VAL A 77 9.69 -13.44 8.78
C VAL A 77 8.95 -12.45 9.67
N LYS A 78 9.31 -11.16 9.63
CA LYS A 78 8.71 -10.15 10.50
C LYS A 78 7.21 -9.95 10.25
N CYS A 79 6.80 -9.92 8.98
CA CYS A 79 5.39 -9.73 8.63
C CYS A 79 4.60 -11.04 8.55
N GLY A 80 5.27 -12.20 8.50
CA GLY A 80 4.63 -13.51 8.34
C GLY A 80 4.08 -13.72 6.93
N ILE A 81 4.69 -13.11 5.91
CA ILE A 81 4.28 -13.18 4.50
C ILE A 81 5.51 -13.54 3.68
N SER A 82 5.43 -14.59 2.88
CA SER A 82 6.55 -15.04 2.05
C SER A 82 6.86 -14.06 0.91
N ASP A 83 8.10 -14.13 0.41
CA ASP A 83 8.55 -13.43 -0.79
C ASP A 83 8.42 -11.90 -0.74
N CYS A 84 8.50 -11.32 0.45
CA CYS A 84 8.61 -9.87 0.59
C CYS A 84 9.95 -9.39 0.02
N ILE A 85 9.93 -8.22 -0.61
CA ILE A 85 11.12 -7.61 -1.24
C ILE A 85 11.66 -6.50 -0.32
N PHE A 86 10.82 -5.54 0.02
CA PHE A 86 11.19 -4.43 0.91
C PHE A 86 9.98 -3.63 1.39
N VAL A 87 10.21 -2.83 2.43
CA VAL A 87 9.38 -1.66 2.76
C VAL A 87 10.30 -0.45 2.94
N HIS A 88 9.95 0.68 2.33
CA HIS A 88 10.70 1.93 2.50
C HIS A 88 10.71 2.38 3.96
N ALA A 89 11.76 3.08 4.42
CA ALA A 89 11.91 3.51 5.81
C ALA A 89 10.73 4.36 6.34
N ASN A 90 10.08 5.12 5.45
CA ASN A 90 8.89 5.92 5.79
C ASN A 90 7.56 5.19 5.55
N GLY A 91 7.58 3.91 5.17
CA GLY A 91 6.37 3.09 5.00
C GLY A 91 5.48 3.44 3.80
N PHE A 92 5.84 4.43 2.96
CA PHE A 92 4.98 4.86 1.85
C PHE A 92 4.91 3.86 0.69
N ILE A 93 5.88 2.95 0.58
CA ILE A 93 5.91 1.92 -0.46
C ILE A 93 6.58 0.65 0.05
N GLY A 94 6.07 -0.49 -0.40
CA GLY A 94 6.69 -1.80 -0.25
C GLY A 94 6.52 -2.65 -1.49
N GLY A 95 7.01 -3.88 -1.43
CA GLY A 95 6.81 -4.83 -2.51
C GLY A 95 6.94 -6.28 -2.11
N ASN A 96 6.28 -7.13 -2.90
CA ASN A 96 6.29 -8.57 -2.79
C ASN A 96 6.52 -9.16 -4.20
N LYS A 97 7.07 -10.37 -4.32
CA LYS A 97 7.22 -11.01 -5.64
C LYS A 97 5.87 -11.39 -6.25
N THR A 98 4.85 -11.64 -5.41
CA THR A 98 3.55 -12.14 -5.83
C THR A 98 2.44 -11.11 -5.61
N TYR A 99 1.35 -11.24 -6.39
CA TYR A 99 0.13 -10.47 -6.20
C TYR A 99 -0.48 -10.74 -4.82
N ASP A 100 -0.68 -12.02 -4.49
CA ASP A 100 -1.32 -12.44 -3.25
C ASP A 100 -0.54 -11.99 -2.02
N GLY A 101 0.79 -12.08 -2.06
CA GLY A 101 1.65 -11.57 -1.00
C GLY A 101 1.54 -10.04 -0.85
N ALA A 102 1.46 -9.30 -1.96
CA ALA A 102 1.25 -7.86 -1.91
C ALA A 102 -0.13 -7.47 -1.34
N LEU A 103 -1.18 -8.17 -1.76
CA LEU A 103 -2.53 -7.97 -1.24
C LEU A 103 -2.61 -8.30 0.25
N THR A 104 -1.98 -9.38 0.69
CA THR A 104 -1.91 -9.78 2.09
C THR A 104 -1.19 -8.72 2.93
N MET A 105 -0.06 -8.18 2.43
CA MET A 105 0.65 -7.09 3.10
C MET A 105 -0.25 -5.85 3.27
N ALA A 106 -0.98 -5.46 2.22
CA ALA A 106 -1.88 -4.31 2.28
C ALA A 106 -3.05 -4.52 3.26
N ARG A 107 -3.72 -5.68 3.21
CA ARG A 107 -4.82 -6.02 4.13
C ARG A 107 -4.36 -6.07 5.59
N LYS A 108 -3.23 -6.71 5.88
CA LYS A 108 -2.64 -6.73 7.22
C LYS A 108 -2.22 -5.34 7.71
N SER A 109 -1.86 -4.44 6.79
CA SER A 109 -1.58 -3.05 7.15
C SER A 109 -2.84 -2.27 7.53
N LEU A 110 -3.98 -2.55 6.89
CA LEU A 110 -5.28 -1.97 7.29
C LEU A 110 -5.65 -2.43 8.71
N GLU A 111 -5.59 -3.73 8.97
CA GLU A 111 -5.91 -4.33 10.28
C GLU A 111 -5.08 -3.68 11.41
N LEU A 112 -3.75 -3.68 11.28
CA LEU A 112 -2.84 -3.09 12.26
C LEU A 112 -2.98 -1.56 12.39
N GLY A 113 -3.47 -0.90 11.35
CA GLY A 113 -3.73 0.53 11.33
C GLY A 113 -4.99 0.92 12.10
N ASP A 114 -6.03 0.07 12.05
CA ASP A 114 -7.29 0.30 12.74
C ASP A 114 -7.21 -0.05 14.23
N GLU A 115 -6.44 -1.08 14.60
CA GLU A 115 -6.16 -1.43 16.01
C GLU A 115 -5.51 -0.27 16.79
N LYS A 116 -4.73 0.59 16.12
CA LYS A 116 -4.07 1.76 16.74
C LYS A 116 -4.97 2.97 16.92
N LYS A 117 -6.20 2.95 16.39
CA LYS A 117 -7.18 4.03 16.55
C LYS A 117 -8.16 3.78 17.72
N LEU A 118 -8.14 2.58 18.29
CA LEU A 118 -8.87 2.19 19.50
C LEU A 118 -8.06 2.51 20.76
#